data_AF-A0A251XG51-F1
#
_entry.id   AF-A0A251XG51-F1
#
_cell.length_a   1.000
_cell.length_b   1.000
_cell.length_c   1.000
_cell.angle_alpha   90.00
_cell.angle_beta   90.00
_cell.angle_gamma   90.00
#
_symmetry.space_group_name_H-M   'P 1'
#
loop_
_entity.id
_entity.type
_entity.pdbx_description
1 polymer ?
#
loop_
_entity_poly.entity_id
_entity_poly.type
_entity_poly.pdbx_seq_one_letter_code
_entity_poly.pdbx_strand_id
1 'polypeptide(L)' 'MTVRRIAVHLVAELNRHAGHADVLRELVDGAAGLRQDSGNLPEGDAAFWRAEHAETARVARVAAGLPPVD' A
#
# COMPACT_ATOMS: atom_id res chain seq x y z
N MET A 1 12.79 8.46 30.26
CA MET A 1 12.28 7.48 29.28
C MET A 1 11.83 6.23 30.03
N THR A 2 10.71 5.59 29.71
CA THR A 2 10.22 4.39 30.44
C THR A 2 10.26 3.16 29.54
N VAL A 3 10.35 1.96 30.13
CA VAL A 3 10.29 0.68 29.37
C VAL A 3 9.02 0.60 28.52
N ARG A 4 7.87 1.03 29.07
CA ARG A 4 6.62 1.15 28.32
C ARG A 4 6.78 1.98 27.04
N ARG A 5 7.45 3.14 27.13
CA ARG A 5 7.65 4.02 25.98
C ARG A 5 8.59 3.40 24.94
N ILE A 6 9.64 2.72 25.38
CA ILE A 6 10.56 1.97 24.49
C ILE A 6 9.79 0.88 23.75
N ALA A 7 8.98 0.08 24.46
CA ALA A 7 8.21 -1.00 23.87
C ALA A 7 7.23 -0.49 22.79
N VAL A 8 6.52 0.60 23.05
CA VAL A 8 5.62 1.20 22.03
C VAL A 8 6.39 1.63 20.78
N HIS A 9 7.59 2.21 20.94
CA HIS A 9 8.42 2.60 19.80
C HIS A 9 8.93 1.38 19.01
N LEU A 10 9.36 0.33 19.69
CA LEU A 10 9.82 -0.90 19.02
C LEU A 10 8.70 -1.58 18.24
N VAL A 11 7.48 -1.61 18.78
CA VAL A 11 6.30 -2.14 18.05
C VAL A 11 6.04 -1.31 16.79
N ALA A 12 6.05 0.02 16.90
CA ALA A 12 5.86 0.90 15.74
C ALA A 12 6.96 0.72 14.68
N GLU A 13 8.20 0.57 15.11
CA GLU A 13 9.34 0.39 14.21
C GLU A 13 9.33 -0.97 13.52
N LEU A 14 9.01 -2.02 14.25
CA LEU A 14 8.85 -3.36 13.69
C LEU A 14 7.74 -3.38 12.63
N ASN A 15 6.60 -2.74 12.89
CA ASN A 15 5.50 -2.67 11.92
C ASN A 15 5.89 -1.92 10.64
N ARG A 16 6.67 -0.83 10.75
CA ARG A 16 7.19 -0.12 9.57
C ARG A 16 8.10 -1.01 8.72
N HIS A 17 9.04 -1.71 9.34
CA HIS A 17 9.94 -2.63 8.63
C HIS A 17 9.20 -3.82 8.01
N ALA A 18 8.23 -4.38 8.74
CA ALA A 18 7.39 -5.46 8.21
C ALA A 18 6.59 -5.00 6.98
N GLY A 19 6.01 -3.80 7.00
CA GLY A 19 5.34 -3.22 5.84
C GLY A 19 6.28 -3.00 4.65
N HIS A 20 7.49 -2.50 4.88
CA HIS A 20 8.48 -2.38 3.80
C HIS A 20 8.88 -3.73 3.20
N ALA A 21 9.06 -4.75 4.04
CA ALA A 21 9.36 -6.10 3.58
C ALA A 21 8.20 -6.72 2.79
N ASP A 22 6.95 -6.39 3.14
CA ASP A 22 5.77 -6.85 2.41
C ASP A 22 5.70 -6.24 1.01
N VAL A 23 5.96 -4.93 0.85
CA VAL A 23 6.06 -4.30 -0.49
C VAL A 23 7.13 -4.98 -1.34
N LEU A 24 8.28 -5.32 -0.76
CA LEU A 24 9.32 -6.05 -1.48
C LEU A 24 8.87 -7.46 -1.89
N ARG A 25 8.13 -8.16 -1.01
CA ARG A 25 7.54 -9.47 -1.33
C ARG A 25 6.56 -9.36 -2.50
N GLU A 26 5.61 -8.42 -2.46
CA GLU A 26 4.60 -8.22 -3.51
C GLU A 26 5.24 -7.96 -4.88
N LEU A 27 6.37 -7.25 -4.92
CA LEU A 27 7.12 -7.00 -6.16
C LEU A 27 7.84 -8.25 -6.69
N VAL A 28 8.18 -9.21 -5.83
CA VAL A 28 8.87 -10.44 -6.21
C VAL A 28 7.89 -11.52 -6.68
N ASP A 29 6.77 -11.69 -5.98
CA ASP A 29 5.80 -12.77 -6.24
C ASP A 29 4.55 -12.31 -7.02
N GLY A 30 4.32 -11.00 -7.14
CA GLY A 30 3.15 -10.42 -7.81
C GLY A 30 1.84 -10.57 -7.04
N ALA A 31 1.86 -11.13 -5.82
CA ALA A 31 0.68 -11.37 -5.00
C ALA A 31 0.48 -10.24 -3.97
N ALA A 32 -0.66 -9.55 -4.03
CA ALA A 32 -1.00 -8.47 -3.12
C ALA A 32 -1.89 -8.95 -1.96
N GLY A 33 -1.79 -8.26 -0.81
CA GLY A 33 -2.68 -8.46 0.33
C GLY A 33 -2.16 -9.41 1.41
N LEU A 34 -2.96 -9.60 2.48
CA LEU A 34 -2.53 -10.21 3.73
C LEU A 34 -2.30 -11.74 3.63
N ARG A 35 -3.24 -12.49 3.04
CA ARG A 35 -3.19 -13.94 2.81
C ARG A 35 -3.98 -14.30 1.55
N GLN A 36 -3.70 -15.45 0.92
CA GLN A 36 -4.42 -15.90 -0.28
C GLN A 36 -5.95 -15.95 -0.09
N ASP A 37 -6.41 -16.42 1.08
CA ASP A 37 -7.84 -16.55 1.37
C ASP A 37 -8.44 -15.32 2.08
N SER A 38 -7.60 -14.33 2.41
CA SER A 38 -8.01 -13.13 3.13
C SER A 38 -7.02 -12.02 2.79
N GLY A 39 -7.22 -11.42 1.62
CA GLY A 39 -6.31 -10.40 1.09
C GLY A 39 -6.33 -9.09 1.88
N ASN A 40 -7.38 -8.83 2.68
CA ASN A 40 -7.64 -7.50 3.24
C ASN A 40 -7.59 -6.40 2.15
N LEU A 41 -7.98 -6.76 0.94
CA LEU A 41 -8.07 -5.88 -0.22
C LEU A 41 -9.56 -5.59 -0.48
N PRO A 42 -9.88 -4.39 -0.99
CA PRO A 42 -11.20 -4.10 -1.55
C PRO A 42 -11.62 -5.14 -2.58
N GLU A 43 -12.93 -5.43 -2.62
CA GLU A 43 -13.50 -6.27 -3.66
C GLU A 43 -13.32 -5.62 -5.03
N GLY A 44 -12.83 -6.39 -6.02
CA GLY A 44 -12.62 -5.88 -7.37
C GLY A 44 -11.71 -6.77 -8.21
N ASP A 45 -12.00 -6.87 -9.50
CA ASP A 45 -11.17 -7.58 -10.47
C ASP A 45 -10.02 -6.68 -10.99
N ALA A 46 -9.20 -7.22 -11.89
CA ALA A 46 -8.09 -6.46 -12.45
C ALA A 46 -8.54 -5.23 -13.28
N ALA A 47 -9.76 -5.22 -13.83
CA ALA A 47 -10.28 -4.09 -14.58
C ALA A 47 -10.69 -2.95 -13.66
N PHE A 48 -11.34 -3.29 -12.54
CA PHE A 48 -11.62 -2.35 -11.44
C PHE A 48 -10.34 -1.65 -10.97
N TRP A 49 -9.30 -2.42 -10.62
CA TRP A 49 -8.04 -1.84 -10.13
C TRP A 49 -7.34 -0.95 -11.15
N ARG A 50 -7.39 -1.28 -12.45
CA ARG A 50 -6.85 -0.41 -13.50
C ARG A 50 -7.60 0.93 -13.59
N ALA A 51 -8.93 0.92 -13.47
CA ALA A 51 -9.73 2.14 -13.49
C ALA A 51 -9.45 3.03 -12.27
N GLU A 52 -9.38 2.43 -11.08
CA GLU A 52 -9.03 3.14 -9.84
C GLU A 52 -7.62 3.77 -9.90
N HIS A 53 -6.64 3.03 -10.42
CA HIS A 53 -5.29 3.56 -10.63
C HIS A 53 -5.27 4.72 -11.63
N ALA A 54 -6.01 4.61 -12.75
CA ALA A 54 -6.09 5.67 -13.75
C ALA A 54 -6.72 6.94 -13.17
N GLU A 55 -7.81 6.82 -12.42
CA GLU A 55 -8.47 7.98 -11.79
C GLU A 55 -7.58 8.63 -10.74
N THR A 56 -6.93 7.83 -9.89
CA THR A 56 -5.97 8.34 -8.90
C THR A 56 -4.82 9.09 -9.58
N ALA A 57 -4.27 8.56 -10.67
CA ALA A 57 -3.21 9.20 -11.44
C ALA A 57 -3.69 10.52 -12.07
N ARG A 58 -4.92 10.55 -12.60
CA ARG A 58 -5.55 11.76 -13.15
C ARG A 58 -5.69 12.84 -12.07
N VAL A 59 -6.21 12.49 -10.89
CA VAL A 59 -6.38 13.42 -9.75
C VAL A 59 -5.03 13.96 -9.27
N ALA A 60 -4.02 13.10 -9.10
CA ALA A 60 -2.68 13.50 -8.69
C ALA A 60 -2.05 14.51 -9.67
N ARG A 61 -2.26 14.32 -10.98
CA ARG A 61 -1.76 15.23 -12.02
C ARG A 61 -2.46 16.58 -12.01
N VAL A 62 -3.79 16.58 -11.92
CA VAL A 62 -4.56 17.82 -11.80
C VAL A 62 -4.12 18.63 -10.58
N ALA A 63 -3.92 17.96 -9.43
CA ALA A 63 -3.43 18.60 -8.21
C ALA A 63 -2.01 19.16 -8.37
N ALA A 64 -1.17 18.53 -9.19
CA ALA A 64 0.17 18.99 -9.53
C ALA A 64 0.21 20.03 -10.69
N GLY A 65 -0.93 20.40 -11.27
CA GLY A 65 -1.00 21.31 -12.43
C GLY A 65 -0.49 20.68 -13.74
N LEU A 66 -0.39 19.35 -13.81
CA LEU A 66 0.02 18.60 -14.98
C LEU A 66 -1.19 18.17 -15.83
N PRO A 67 -1.05 18.03 -17.16
CA PRO A 67 -2.12 17.51 -17.99
C PRO A 67 -2.44 16.05 -17.61
N PRO A 68 -3.72 15.65 -17.69
CA PRO A 68 -4.14 14.26 -17.49
C PRO A 68 -3.48 13.35 -18.54
N VAL A 69 -3.35 12.07 -18.21
CA VAL A 69 -2.88 11.03 -19.15
C VAL A 69 -4.09 10.41 -19.81
N ASP A 70 -3.98 10.16 -21.11
CA ASP A 70 -4.99 9.46 -21.90
C ASP A 70 -5.07 7.97 -21.53
#